data_AF-D2DR21-F1
#
_entry.id   AF-D2DR21-F1
#
_cell.length_a   1.000
_cell.length_b   1.000
_cell.length_c   1.000
_cell.angle_alpha   90.00
_cell.angle_beta   90.00
_cell.angle_gamma   90.00
#
_symmetry.space_group_name_H-M   'P 1'
#
loop_
_entity.id
_entity.type
_entity.pdbx_description
1 polymer ?
#
loop_
_entity_poly.entity_id
_entity_poly.type
_entity_poly.pdbx_seq_one_letter_code
_entity_poly.pdbx_strand_id
1 'polypeptide(L)'
;LVLPRDGLKNREGKALRYDRLYYVGENDLYVPKDEKGKYKTYETVGESFADTTEVMRRLIPTHVVFNGKVGALTGKNAMTAKVGETVMIVHSQAHRDTRPHLIGGHGDYVWATGKF
;
A
#
# COMPACT_ATOMS: atom_id res chain seq x y z
N LEU A 1 1.31 -13.67 -0.17
CA LEU A 1 0.12 -14.26 -0.83
C LEU A 1 0.35 -15.76 -0.92
N VAL A 2 -0.60 -16.58 -0.47
CA VAL A 2 -0.55 -18.03 -0.65
C VAL A 2 -1.87 -18.43 -1.29
N LEU A 3 -1.83 -18.95 -2.51
CA LEU A 3 -3.04 -19.31 -3.25
C LEU A 3 -3.53 -20.71 -2.85
N PRO A 4 -4.85 -20.93 -2.70
CA PRO A 4 -5.42 -22.27 -2.68
C PRO A 4 -4.99 -23.05 -3.92
N ARG A 5 -4.83 -24.37 -3.77
CA ARG A 5 -4.38 -25.25 -4.86
C ARG A 5 -5.27 -25.14 -6.12
N ASP A 6 -6.56 -24.93 -5.94
CA ASP A 6 -7.54 -24.81 -7.02
C ASP A 6 -7.83 -23.36 -7.45
N GLY A 7 -7.06 -22.39 -6.94
CA GLY A 7 -7.26 -20.96 -7.19
C GLY A 7 -8.34 -20.31 -6.32
N LEU A 8 -8.62 -19.03 -6.61
CA LEU A 8 -9.60 -18.24 -5.88
C LEU A 8 -11.02 -18.72 -6.18
N LYS A 9 -11.90 -18.66 -5.17
CA LYS A 9 -13.32 -18.97 -5.31
C LYS A 9 -14.17 -17.87 -4.69
N ASN A 10 -15.32 -17.58 -5.28
CA ASN A 10 -16.29 -16.67 -4.69
C ASN A 10 -17.03 -17.33 -3.50
N ARG A 11 -17.98 -16.61 -2.90
CA ARG A 11 -18.76 -17.11 -1.76
C ARG A 11 -19.55 -18.40 -2.06
N GLU A 12 -19.99 -18.58 -3.30
CA GLU A 12 -20.72 -19.77 -3.76
C GLU A 12 -19.78 -20.91 -4.21
N GLY A 13 -18.46 -20.74 -4.07
CA GLY A 13 -17.47 -21.74 -4.48
C GLY A 13 -17.13 -21.75 -5.97
N LYS A 14 -17.65 -20.80 -6.75
CA LYS A 14 -17.32 -20.66 -8.19
C LYS A 14 -15.92 -20.08 -8.35
N ALA A 15 -15.17 -20.58 -9.33
CA ALA A 15 -13.82 -20.12 -9.61
C ALA A 15 -13.79 -18.63 -9.99
N LEU A 16 -12.86 -17.89 -9.40
CA LEU A 16 -12.53 -16.51 -9.75
C LEU A 16 -11.14 -16.48 -10.38
N ARG A 17 -11.06 -15.89 -11.57
CA ARG A 17 -9.80 -15.70 -12.30
C ARG A 17 -9.53 -14.21 -12.45
N TYR A 18 -8.26 -13.85 -12.38
CA TYR A 18 -7.78 -12.52 -12.70
C TYR A 18 -6.81 -12.64 -13.88
N ASP A 19 -6.85 -11.65 -14.76
CA ASP A 19 -5.95 -11.55 -15.91
C ASP A 19 -4.63 -10.86 -15.51
N ARG A 20 -4.70 -10.02 -14.48
CA ARG A 20 -3.56 -9.25 -13.96
C ARG A 20 -3.58 -9.14 -12.45
N LEU A 21 -2.39 -9.08 -11.88
CA LEU A 21 -2.18 -8.84 -10.45
C LEU A 21 -1.28 -7.62 -10.25
N TYR A 22 -1.69 -6.73 -9.36
CA TYR A 22 -0.85 -5.66 -8.80
C TYR A 22 -0.64 -5.87 -7.31
N TYR A 23 0.55 -5.52 -6.83
CA TYR A 23 0.87 -5.43 -5.41
C TYR A 23 1.16 -3.96 -5.06
N VAL A 24 0.38 -3.43 -4.12
CA VAL A 24 0.49 -2.08 -3.60
C VAL A 24 0.90 -2.18 -2.14
N GLY A 25 2.13 -1.76 -1.86
CA GLY A 25 2.61 -1.61 -0.49
C GLY A 25 2.42 -0.17 -0.05
N GLU A 26 1.65 0.04 1.02
CA GLU A 26 1.49 1.35 1.65
C GLU A 26 2.44 1.48 2.84
N ASN A 27 3.11 2.64 2.91
CA ASN A 27 4.04 2.95 3.98
C ASN A 27 3.68 4.29 4.63
N ASP A 28 3.51 4.28 5.94
CA ASP A 28 3.47 5.47 6.77
C ASP A 28 4.87 5.81 7.28
N LEU A 29 5.38 6.97 6.87
CA LEU A 29 6.75 7.42 7.13
C LEU A 29 6.79 8.57 8.13
N TYR A 30 7.76 8.50 9.04
CA TYR A 30 7.93 9.45 10.15
C TYR A 30 9.26 10.19 9.99
N VAL A 31 9.32 11.17 9.08
CA VAL A 31 10.54 11.90 8.73
C VAL A 31 10.69 13.13 9.64
N PRO A 32 11.75 13.23 10.46
CA PRO A 32 11.94 14.36 11.37
C PRO A 32 12.14 15.70 10.66
N LYS A 33 11.75 16.79 11.35
CA LYS A 33 11.94 18.17 10.91
C LYS A 33 12.90 18.90 11.84
N ASP A 34 13.63 19.87 11.30
CA ASP A 34 14.44 20.81 12.08
C ASP A 34 13.58 21.92 12.71
N GLU A 35 14.20 22.80 13.49
CA GLU A 35 13.54 23.93 14.16
C GLU A 35 12.87 24.92 13.19
N LYS A 36 13.28 24.92 11.92
CA LYS A 36 12.72 25.76 10.86
C LYS A 36 11.63 25.03 10.06
N GLY A 37 11.28 23.81 10.45
CA GLY A 37 10.24 23.00 9.82
C GLY A 37 10.67 22.27 8.53
N LYS A 38 11.96 22.25 8.19
CA LYS A 38 12.49 21.51 7.04
C LYS A 38 12.78 20.06 7.43
N TYR A 39 12.50 19.10 6.54
CA TYR A 39 12.85 17.71 6.79
C TYR A 39 14.37 17.53 6.90
N LYS A 40 14.81 16.77 7.91
CA LYS A 40 16.23 16.48 8.18
C LYS A 40 16.77 15.43 7.22
N THR A 41 18.06 15.51 6.95
CA THR A 41 18.86 14.50 6.26
C THR A 41 19.95 14.03 7.20
N TYR A 42 20.28 12.74 7.16
CA TYR A 42 21.26 12.11 8.04
C TYR A 42 22.34 11.45 7.19
N GLU A 43 23.57 11.39 7.68
CA GLU A 43 24.69 10.76 6.95
C GLU A 43 24.60 9.23 7.05
N THR A 44 24.14 8.75 8.21
CA THR A 44 23.93 7.32 8.47
C THR A 44 22.51 7.02 8.96
N VAL A 45 22.08 5.77 8.78
CA VAL A 45 20.77 5.33 9.29
C VAL A 45 20.68 5.44 10.81
N GLY A 46 21.79 5.18 11.52
CA GLY A 46 21.83 5.21 12.99
C GLY A 46 21.56 6.59 13.59
N GLU A 47 22.06 7.66 12.95
CA GLU A 47 21.81 9.04 13.38
C GLU A 47 20.33 9.42 13.35
N SER A 48 19.55 8.82 12.45
CA SER A 48 18.12 9.10 12.32
C SER A 48 17.27 8.46 13.42
N PHE A 49 17.81 7.50 14.16
CA PHE A 49 17.01 6.60 14.99
C PHE A 49 16.25 7.32 16.12
N ALA A 50 16.94 8.16 16.89
CA ALA A 50 16.34 8.85 18.03
C ALA A 50 15.24 9.82 17.59
N ASP A 51 15.55 10.68 16.62
CA ASP A 51 14.61 11.66 16.07
C ASP A 51 13.40 10.97 15.43
N THR A 52 13.62 9.93 14.62
CA THR A 52 12.53 9.17 13.97
C THR A 52 11.63 8.52 15.00
N THR A 53 12.21 7.93 16.04
CA THR A 53 11.45 7.32 17.15
C THR A 53 10.58 8.36 17.87
N GLU A 54 11.07 9.58 18.06
CA GLU A 54 10.29 10.67 18.65
C GLU A 54 9.08 11.03 17.79
N VAL A 55 9.25 11.13 16.47
CA VAL A 55 8.16 11.43 15.53
C VAL A 55 7.15 10.28 15.49
N MET A 56 7.60 9.02 15.47
CA MET A 56 6.75 7.82 15.50
C MET A 56 5.83 7.80 16.73
N ARG A 57 6.35 8.17 17.91
CA ARG A 57 5.56 8.22 19.16
C ARG A 57 4.38 9.18 19.11
N ARG A 58 4.36 10.12 18.15
CA ARG A 58 3.23 11.04 17.94
C ARG A 58 2.08 10.43 17.15
N LEU A 59 2.29 9.27 16.51
CA LEU A 59 1.30 8.53 15.70
C LEU A 59 0.75 9.31 14.48
N ILE A 60 1.42 10.40 14.10
CA ILE A 60 1.07 11.24 12.95
C ILE A 60 2.17 11.06 11.91
N PRO A 61 1.94 10.24 10.86
CA PRO A 61 2.93 10.09 9.81
C PRO A 61 3.08 11.38 9.03
N THR A 62 4.33 11.67 8.65
CA THR A 62 4.65 12.84 7.82
C THR A 62 4.33 12.60 6.35
N HIS A 63 4.36 11.34 5.91
CA HIS A 63 4.01 10.93 4.57
C HIS A 63 3.32 9.57 4.65
N VAL A 64 2.31 9.35 3.81
CA VAL A 64 1.73 8.05 3.55
C VAL A 64 1.82 7.83 2.05
N VAL A 65 2.55 6.80 1.62
CA VAL A 65 2.92 6.62 0.22
C VAL A 65 2.70 5.18 -0.23
N PHE A 66 2.33 5.02 -1.51
CA PHE A 66 2.40 3.73 -2.18
C PHE A 66 3.78 3.51 -2.78
N ASN A 67 4.29 2.29 -2.66
CA ASN A 67 5.52 1.80 -3.28
C ASN A 67 6.73 2.75 -3.08
N GLY A 68 6.85 3.31 -1.87
CA GLY A 68 8.05 4.00 -1.38
C GLY A 68 8.18 5.50 -1.68
N LYS A 69 7.31 6.12 -2.49
CA LYS A 69 7.35 7.59 -2.70
C LYS A 69 6.03 8.19 -3.17
N VAL A 70 5.87 9.50 -2.98
CA VAL A 70 4.75 10.27 -3.55
C VAL A 70 4.74 10.11 -5.07
N GLY A 71 3.59 9.72 -5.62
CA GLY A 71 3.40 9.53 -7.06
C GLY A 71 4.09 8.29 -7.65
N ALA A 72 4.54 7.32 -6.84
CA ALA A 72 5.24 6.13 -7.35
C ALA A 72 4.46 5.37 -8.44
N LEU A 73 3.14 5.27 -8.30
CA LEU A 73 2.21 4.56 -9.19
C LEU A 73 1.46 5.52 -10.13
N THR A 74 2.12 6.58 -10.60
CA THR A 74 1.51 7.62 -11.46
C THR A 74 2.32 7.88 -12.73
N GLY A 75 1.74 8.62 -13.68
CA GLY A 75 2.38 8.99 -14.94
C GLY A 75 2.80 7.75 -15.74
N LYS A 76 4.07 7.68 -16.13
CA LYS A 76 4.63 6.52 -16.85
C LYS A 76 4.57 5.19 -16.06
N ASN A 77 4.43 5.27 -14.74
CA ASN A 77 4.33 4.11 -13.85
C ASN A 77 2.88 3.80 -13.44
N ALA A 78 1.89 4.46 -14.06
CA ALA A 78 0.50 4.21 -13.75
C ALA A 78 0.13 2.73 -14.01
N MET A 79 -0.64 2.16 -13.10
CA MET A 79 -1.23 0.84 -13.31
C MET A 79 -2.20 0.90 -14.50
N THR A 80 -2.13 -0.10 -15.38
CA THR A 80 -2.96 -0.15 -16.60
C THR A 80 -3.82 -1.41 -16.59
N ALA A 81 -4.98 -1.30 -17.21
CA ALA A 81 -5.89 -2.41 -17.49
C ALA A 81 -6.69 -2.07 -18.76
N LYS A 82 -7.31 -3.07 -19.37
CA LYS A 82 -8.27 -2.88 -20.48
C LYS A 82 -9.69 -3.14 -20.00
N VAL A 83 -10.68 -2.54 -20.66
CA VAL A 83 -12.08 -2.89 -20.43
C VAL A 83 -12.27 -4.39 -20.66
N GLY A 84 -12.92 -5.05 -19.70
CA GLY A 84 -13.12 -6.50 -19.68
C GLY A 84 -12.02 -7.30 -18.96
N GLU A 85 -10.89 -6.67 -18.60
CA GLU A 85 -9.83 -7.30 -17.81
C GLU A 85 -10.20 -7.35 -16.33
N THR A 86 -10.03 -8.51 -15.69
CA THR A 86 -10.18 -8.65 -14.24
C THR A 86 -8.82 -8.47 -13.56
N VAL A 87 -8.74 -7.49 -12.65
CA VAL A 87 -7.49 -7.16 -11.96
C VAL A 87 -7.59 -7.50 -10.48
N MET A 88 -6.64 -8.32 -10.00
CA MET A 88 -6.43 -8.54 -8.57
C MET A 88 -5.47 -7.49 -8.02
N ILE A 89 -5.91 -6.72 -7.02
CA ILE A 89 -5.06 -5.75 -6.32
C ILE A 89 -4.81 -6.26 -4.91
N VAL A 90 -3.56 -6.66 -4.64
CA VAL A 90 -3.11 -6.99 -3.30
C VAL A 90 -2.60 -5.71 -2.64
N HIS A 91 -3.26 -5.29 -1.57
CA HIS A 91 -2.87 -4.13 -0.77
C HIS A 91 -2.29 -4.58 0.57
N SER A 92 -1.18 -4.00 0.99
CA SER A 92 -0.60 -4.25 2.31
C SER A 92 -0.31 -2.97 3.07
N GLN A 93 -0.45 -3.07 4.38
CA GLN A 93 -0.05 -2.08 5.37
C GLN A 93 0.38 -2.87 6.60
N ALA A 94 1.61 -2.66 7.09
CA ALA A 94 2.20 -3.45 8.17
C ALA A 94 2.10 -2.81 9.58
N HIS A 95 1.80 -1.51 9.68
CA HIS A 95 1.89 -0.72 10.91
C HIS A 95 0.62 0.06 11.28
N ARG A 96 -0.16 0.52 10.30
CA ARG A 96 -1.31 1.42 10.49
C ARG A 96 -2.48 1.05 9.60
N ASP A 97 -3.70 1.26 10.08
CA ASP A 97 -4.90 1.01 9.28
C ASP A 97 -4.93 1.88 8.01
N THR A 98 -5.44 1.29 6.94
CA THR A 98 -5.73 1.92 5.64
C THR A 98 -7.10 1.50 5.13
N ARG A 99 -7.66 2.30 4.22
CA ARG A 99 -8.99 2.10 3.63
C ARG A 99 -8.90 2.28 2.10
N PRO A 100 -8.42 1.27 1.37
CA PRO A 100 -8.24 1.36 -0.08
C PRO A 100 -9.56 1.64 -0.78
N HIS A 101 -9.51 2.47 -1.83
CA HIS A 101 -10.67 2.82 -2.63
C HIS A 101 -10.26 2.98 -4.10
N LEU A 102 -11.11 2.49 -5.01
CA LEU A 102 -10.95 2.66 -6.45
C LEU A 102 -11.94 3.72 -6.94
N ILE A 103 -11.46 4.94 -7.17
CA ILE A 103 -12.30 6.06 -7.64
C ILE A 103 -12.89 5.70 -9.01
N GLY A 104 -14.22 5.74 -9.12
CA GLY A 104 -14.94 5.39 -10.35
C GLY A 104 -15.14 3.89 -10.58
N GLY A 105 -14.73 3.04 -9.64
CA GLY A 105 -14.91 1.58 -9.70
C GLY A 105 -15.35 1.00 -8.34
N HIS A 106 -15.24 -0.32 -8.21
CA HIS A 106 -15.58 -1.06 -6.99
C HIS A 106 -14.60 -2.21 -6.77
N GLY A 107 -14.60 -2.79 -5.58
CA GLY A 107 -14.04 -4.11 -5.34
C GLY A 107 -15.14 -5.16 -5.45
N ASP A 108 -15.26 -5.83 -6.59
CA ASP A 108 -16.32 -6.83 -6.82
C ASP A 108 -16.24 -7.99 -5.82
N TYR A 109 -15.02 -8.39 -5.47
CA TYR A 109 -14.72 -9.39 -4.44
C TYR A 109 -13.57 -8.88 -3.58
N VAL A 110 -13.81 -8.76 -2.26
CA VAL A 110 -12.82 -8.21 -1.32
C VAL A 110 -12.64 -9.14 -0.13
N TRP A 111 -11.42 -9.68 0.00
CA TRP A 111 -10.96 -10.34 1.22
C TRP A 111 -10.22 -9.33 2.08
N ALA A 112 -10.97 -8.51 2.83
CA ALA A 112 -10.41 -7.40 3.62
C ALA A 112 -9.35 -7.84 4.64
N THR A 113 -9.45 -9.06 5.17
CA THR A 113 -8.47 -9.65 6.12
C THR A 113 -7.38 -10.47 5.43
N GLY A 114 -7.39 -10.52 4.09
CA GLY A 114 -6.39 -11.19 3.26
C GLY A 114 -6.31 -12.70 3.47
N LYS A 115 -7.45 -13.36 3.75
CA LYS A 115 -7.59 -14.81 3.83
C LYS A 115 -8.73 -15.25 2.91
N PHE A 116 -8.47 -16.23 2.07
CA PHE A 116 -9.35 -16.74 1.02
C PHE A 116 -9.08 -18.22 0.77
#